data_AF-A0A087V0Q4-F1
#
_entry.id   AF-A0A087V0Q4-F1
#
_cell.length_a   1.000
_cell.length_b   1.000
_cell.length_c   1.000
_cell.angle_alpha   90.00
_cell.angle_beta   90.00
_cell.angle_gamma   90.00
#
_symmetry.space_group_name_H-M   'P 1'
#
loop_
_entity.id
_entity.type
_entity.pdbx_description
1 polymer ?
#
loop_
_entity_poly.entity_id
_entity_poly.type
_entity_poly.pdbx_seq_one_letter_code
_entity_poly.pdbx_strand_id
1 'polypeptide(L)'
;MATLREKTEETTRKLRTQGFHVIEMWEHEFQREKEENPDLQAFLDQHHLRDRLNPRESFFGGRTNALKLFHEGDAKYVDFTSLYPWVNKYCVYPVGHPTIITESFGDVEDYFGIIQCRVIPPRNLYLPVLPYRCRKKLMFPLCRTCALLQLQTPCTHTDDERALVGTWVTEEVKLAKKKGYRITHIYEVYHFQASTTSLFRSYIDLFLKIKQESSGWPSDRVTSEARLQYIRQYEERASSSRPKKYRKTLVVDLPN
;
A
#
# COMPACT_ATOMS: atom_id res chain seq x y z
N MET A 1 -7.22 15.50 32.11
CA MET A 1 -6.75 15.65 30.72
C MET A 1 -6.22 17.06 30.58
N ALA A 2 -4.95 17.24 30.18
CA ALA A 2 -4.37 18.57 30.00
C ALA A 2 -5.06 19.32 28.86
N THR A 3 -5.22 20.64 29.00
CA THR A 3 -5.79 21.50 27.95
C THR A 3 -4.84 21.59 26.74
N LEU A 4 -5.36 21.99 25.56
CA LEU A 4 -4.54 22.14 24.35
C LEU A 4 -3.36 23.09 24.60
N ARG A 5 -3.61 24.19 25.32
CA ARG A 5 -2.62 25.20 25.68
C ARG A 5 -1.52 24.66 26.59
N GLU A 6 -1.86 23.87 27.61
CA GLU A 6 -0.87 23.25 28.50
C GLU A 6 0.11 22.35 27.74
N LYS A 7 -0.39 21.59 26.75
CA LYS A 7 0.47 20.75 25.89
C LYS A 7 1.40 21.58 25.01
N THR A 8 0.91 22.71 24.49
CA THR A 8 1.74 23.65 23.73
C THR A 8 2.83 24.22 24.62
N GLU A 9 2.49 24.70 25.82
CA GLU A 9 3.44 25.26 26.78
C GLU A 9 4.51 24.23 27.22
N GLU A 10 4.12 22.97 27.42
CA GLU A 10 5.07 21.88 27.69
C GLU A 10 6.04 21.64 26.52
N THR A 11 5.51 21.62 25.29
CA THR A 11 6.31 21.43 24.07
C THR A 11 7.27 22.59 23.86
N THR A 12 6.81 23.83 23.98
CA THR A 12 7.62 25.03 23.89
C THR A 12 8.74 25.03 24.92
N ARG A 13 8.43 24.70 26.17
CA ARG A 13 9.42 24.63 27.24
C ARG A 13 10.51 23.62 26.89
N LYS A 14 10.13 22.42 26.44
CA LYS A 14 11.06 21.37 26.04
C LYS A 14 12.00 21.84 24.92
N LEU A 15 11.47 22.49 23.89
CA LEU A 15 12.25 23.00 22.76
C LEU A 15 13.20 24.13 23.20
N ARG A 16 12.73 25.08 24.01
CA ARG A 16 13.57 26.15 24.56
C ARG A 16 14.70 25.60 25.44
N THR A 17 14.43 24.60 26.27
CA THR A 17 15.46 23.93 27.10
C THR A 17 16.53 23.24 26.25
N GLN A 18 16.20 22.81 25.04
CA GLN A 18 17.15 22.26 24.07
C GLN A 18 17.93 23.34 23.29
N GLY A 19 17.73 24.62 23.60
CA GLY A 19 18.43 25.74 23.00
C GLY A 19 17.79 26.28 21.72
N PHE A 20 16.59 25.80 21.34
CA PHE A 20 15.89 26.31 20.17
C PHE A 20 15.24 27.67 20.45
N HIS A 21 15.35 28.59 19.48
CA HIS A 21 14.57 29.83 19.48
C HIS A 21 13.14 29.53 19.01
N VAL A 22 12.20 29.44 19.96
CA VAL A 22 10.80 29.07 19.68
C VAL A 22 9.91 30.32 19.61
N ILE A 23 9.35 30.57 18.42
CA ILE A 23 8.31 31.57 18.17
C ILE A 23 6.95 30.87 18.25
N GLU A 24 6.08 31.36 19.13
CA GLU A 24 4.72 30.85 19.30
C GLU A 24 3.74 31.78 18.59
N MET A 25 2.77 31.22 17.87
CA MET A 25 1.75 31.96 17.14
C MET A 25 0.42 31.22 17.28
N TRP A 26 -0.69 31.96 17.48
CA TRP A 26 -2.01 31.33 17.54
C TRP A 26 -2.46 30.87 16.15
N GLU A 27 -3.25 29.80 16.10
CA GLU A 27 -3.75 29.24 14.84
C GLU A 27 -4.42 30.30 13.95
N HIS A 28 -5.29 31.14 14.53
CA HIS A 28 -6.00 32.17 13.78
C HIS A 28 -5.10 33.30 13.27
N GLU A 29 -4.01 33.61 14.00
CA GLU A 29 -3.00 34.58 13.53
C GLU A 29 -2.21 34.01 12.37
N PHE A 30 -1.81 32.73 12.48
CA PHE A 30 -1.11 32.03 11.41
C PHE A 30 -1.95 31.90 10.14
N GLN A 31 -3.25 31.62 10.27
CA GLN A 31 -4.11 31.57 9.08
C GLN A 31 -4.26 32.93 8.41
N ARG A 32 -4.37 34.01 9.20
CA ARG A 32 -4.39 35.36 8.64
C ARG A 32 -3.07 35.67 7.93
N GLU A 33 -1.92 35.39 8.54
CA GLU A 33 -0.62 35.60 7.86
C GLU A 33 -0.49 34.78 6.58
N LYS A 34 -1.01 33.55 6.57
CA LYS A 34 -1.01 32.71 5.37
C LYS A 34 -1.83 33.33 4.23
N GLU A 35 -2.86 34.11 4.52
CA GLU A 35 -3.67 34.80 3.52
C GLU A 35 -3.03 36.13 3.08
N GLU A 36 -2.40 36.85 4.01
CA GLU A 36 -1.92 38.22 3.80
C GLU A 36 -0.44 38.32 3.36
N ASN A 37 0.40 37.32 3.66
CA ASN A 37 1.85 37.36 3.43
C ASN A 37 2.25 36.51 2.20
N PRO A 38 2.61 37.14 1.06
CA PRO A 38 3.02 36.42 -0.15
C PRO A 38 4.30 35.61 0.02
N ASP A 39 5.24 36.05 0.87
CA ASP A 39 6.50 35.34 1.11
C ASP A 39 6.24 34.07 1.91
N LEU A 40 5.33 34.12 2.89
CA LEU A 40 4.89 32.94 3.63
C LEU A 40 4.14 31.96 2.72
N GLN A 41 3.31 32.45 1.80
CA GLN A 41 2.65 31.60 0.80
C GLN A 41 3.69 30.89 -0.08
N ALA A 42 4.63 31.64 -0.65
CA ALA A 42 5.71 31.07 -1.47
C ALA A 42 6.57 30.07 -0.68
N PHE A 43 6.87 30.36 0.58
CA PHE A 43 7.58 29.44 1.47
C PHE A 43 6.79 28.16 1.70
N LEU A 44 5.50 28.24 2.03
CA LEU A 44 4.66 27.06 2.28
C LEU A 44 4.44 26.21 1.02
N ASP A 45 4.40 26.84 -0.15
CA ASP A 45 4.28 26.14 -1.43
C ASP A 45 5.57 25.35 -1.77
N GLN A 46 6.73 25.90 -1.41
CA GLN A 46 8.04 25.27 -1.63
C GLN A 46 8.45 24.31 -0.51
N HIS A 47 8.01 24.56 0.72
CA HIS A 47 8.43 23.84 1.90
C HIS A 47 7.51 22.66 2.17
N HIS A 48 7.91 21.49 1.70
CA HIS A 48 7.21 20.23 1.94
C HIS A 48 7.47 19.68 3.35
N LEU A 49 7.14 20.46 4.38
CA LEU A 49 7.14 20.01 5.76
C LEU A 49 6.08 18.90 5.89
N ARG A 50 6.54 17.67 6.14
CA ARG A 50 5.67 16.52 6.36
C ARG A 50 5.76 16.09 7.81
N ASP A 51 4.60 15.77 8.36
CA ASP A 51 4.53 15.08 9.64
C ASP A 51 5.28 13.76 9.57
N ARG A 52 5.69 13.28 10.75
CA ARG A 52 6.30 11.96 10.90
C ARG A 52 5.46 10.90 10.21
N LEU A 53 6.15 9.94 9.62
CA LEU A 53 5.57 8.79 8.96
C LEU A 53 4.57 8.09 9.90
N ASN A 54 3.33 8.00 9.44
CA ASN A 54 2.27 7.26 10.11
C ASN A 54 2.06 5.91 9.40
N PRO A 55 2.42 4.77 10.03
CA PRO A 55 2.27 3.45 9.44
C PRO A 55 0.86 3.13 8.93
N ARG A 56 -0.18 3.70 9.56
CA ARG A 56 -1.58 3.46 9.16
C ARG A 56 -1.90 4.00 7.78
N GLU A 57 -1.16 4.98 7.29
CA GLU A 57 -1.35 5.52 5.95
C GLU A 57 -0.92 4.54 4.86
N SER A 58 0.03 3.65 5.15
CA SER A 58 0.43 2.55 4.26
C SER A 58 -0.58 1.41 4.21
N PHE A 59 -1.60 1.42 5.08
CA PHE A 59 -2.58 0.36 5.15
C PHE A 59 -3.70 0.58 4.11
N PHE A 60 -3.61 -0.15 3.01
CA PHE A 60 -4.60 -0.13 1.94
C PHE A 60 -5.38 -1.44 1.88
N GLY A 61 -6.62 -1.36 1.38
CA GLY A 61 -7.46 -2.53 1.15
C GLY A 61 -7.15 -3.22 -0.18
N GLY A 62 -8.02 -4.15 -0.57
CA GLY A 62 -7.92 -4.81 -1.87
C GLY A 62 -8.03 -3.84 -3.05
N ARG A 63 -7.34 -4.17 -4.15
CA ARG A 63 -7.45 -3.44 -5.41
C ARG A 63 -8.77 -3.78 -6.11
N THR A 64 -9.67 -2.82 -6.17
CA THR A 64 -10.88 -2.87 -6.99
C THR A 64 -10.73 -1.83 -8.11
N ASN A 65 -10.53 -2.28 -9.35
CA ASN A 65 -10.35 -1.39 -10.49
C ASN A 65 -10.97 -2.00 -11.75
N ALA A 66 -11.82 -1.23 -12.44
CA ALA A 66 -12.41 -1.60 -13.72
C ALA A 66 -11.64 -0.89 -14.85
N LEU A 67 -10.96 -1.67 -15.69
CA LEU A 67 -10.19 -1.14 -16.83
C LEU A 67 -11.04 -1.01 -18.10
N LYS A 68 -12.05 -1.88 -18.23
CA LYS A 68 -12.98 -1.94 -19.34
C LYS A 68 -14.36 -2.27 -18.77
N LEU A 69 -15.32 -1.37 -18.96
CA LEU A 69 -16.67 -1.52 -18.41
C LEU A 69 -17.55 -2.47 -19.26
N PHE A 70 -17.26 -2.56 -20.55
CA PHE A 70 -17.99 -3.41 -21.49
C PHE A 70 -17.00 -4.17 -22.39
N HIS A 71 -17.17 -5.49 -22.50
CA HIS A 71 -16.38 -6.35 -23.39
C HIS A 71 -17.34 -7.30 -24.13
N GLU A 72 -17.27 -7.27 -25.45
CA GLU A 72 -18.02 -8.17 -26.32
C GLU A 72 -17.13 -9.38 -26.67
N GLY A 73 -17.64 -10.59 -26.42
CA GLY A 73 -16.92 -11.85 -26.62
C GLY A 73 -16.61 -12.61 -25.32
N ASP A 74 -15.79 -13.67 -25.45
CA ASP A 74 -15.46 -14.57 -24.35
C ASP A 74 -14.54 -13.93 -23.30
N ALA A 75 -14.92 -14.03 -22.04
CA ALA A 75 -14.10 -13.59 -20.91
C ALA A 75 -13.60 -14.78 -20.07
N LYS A 76 -12.41 -14.64 -19.49
CA LYS A 76 -11.87 -15.60 -18.51
C LYS A 76 -11.89 -14.97 -17.12
N TYR A 77 -12.58 -15.63 -16.20
CA TYR A 77 -12.56 -15.30 -14.79
C TYR A 77 -11.47 -16.10 -14.07
N VAL A 78 -10.58 -15.39 -13.38
CA VAL A 78 -9.51 -15.98 -12.58
C VAL A 78 -9.71 -15.57 -11.13
N ASP A 79 -9.82 -16.56 -10.25
CA ASP A 79 -9.97 -16.34 -8.81
C ASP A 79 -8.87 -17.04 -8.02
N PHE A 80 -8.38 -16.33 -6.99
CA PHE A 80 -7.42 -16.85 -6.04
C PHE A 80 -8.16 -17.41 -4.83
N THR A 81 -8.01 -18.70 -4.58
CA THR A 81 -8.60 -19.31 -3.40
C THR A 81 -7.82 -18.90 -2.16
N SER A 82 -8.45 -18.16 -1.25
CA SER A 82 -7.86 -17.78 0.04
C SER A 82 -6.56 -16.98 -0.11
N LEU A 83 -6.59 -15.89 -0.89
CA LEU A 83 -5.43 -15.02 -1.13
C LEU A 83 -4.73 -14.56 0.15
N TYR A 84 -5.44 -13.96 1.11
CA TYR A 84 -4.82 -13.47 2.34
C TYR A 84 -4.23 -14.58 3.22
N PRO A 85 -4.92 -15.72 3.46
CA PRO A 85 -4.29 -16.87 4.10
C PRO A 85 -3.01 -17.36 3.41
N TRP A 86 -2.99 -17.37 2.07
CA TRP A 86 -1.79 -17.73 1.32
C TRP A 86 -0.64 -16.74 1.58
N VAL A 87 -0.92 -15.42 1.57
CA VAL A 87 0.08 -14.39 1.90
C VAL A 87 0.59 -14.59 3.33
N ASN A 88 -0.30 -14.77 4.31
CA ASN A 88 0.05 -15.00 5.72
C ASN A 88 0.93 -16.24 5.93
N LYS A 89 0.80 -17.28 5.08
CA LYS A 89 1.56 -18.52 5.20
C LYS A 89 2.94 -18.47 4.53
N TYR A 90 3.05 -17.80 3.39
CA TYR A 90 4.22 -17.91 2.50
C TYR A 90 5.01 -16.62 2.32
N CYS A 91 4.41 -15.45 2.54
CA CYS A 91 5.10 -14.17 2.33
C CYS A 91 5.93 -13.75 3.56
N VAL A 92 6.85 -12.83 3.31
CA VAL A 92 7.76 -12.27 4.32
C VAL A 92 7.04 -11.16 5.09
N TYR A 93 7.19 -11.16 6.42
CA TYR A 93 6.68 -10.15 7.34
C TYR A 93 7.83 -9.48 8.10
N PRO A 94 7.74 -8.16 8.38
CA PRO A 94 8.64 -7.50 9.31
C PRO A 94 8.37 -7.96 10.75
N VAL A 95 9.43 -8.11 11.53
CA VAL A 95 9.37 -8.46 12.96
C VAL A 95 10.32 -7.61 13.78
N GLY A 96 10.00 -7.43 15.07
CA GLY A 96 10.75 -6.55 15.98
C GLY A 96 10.38 -5.08 15.82
N HIS A 97 11.26 -4.20 16.28
CA HIS A 97 11.09 -2.75 16.17
C HIS A 97 11.85 -2.19 14.97
N PRO A 98 11.27 -1.22 14.24
CA PRO A 98 11.97 -0.60 13.12
C PRO A 98 13.06 0.36 13.62
N THR A 99 14.13 0.46 12.86
CA THR A 99 15.03 1.62 12.89
C THR A 99 14.37 2.75 12.10
N ILE A 100 14.25 3.91 12.74
CA ILE A 100 13.65 5.09 12.10
C ILE A 100 14.74 5.93 11.48
N ILE A 101 14.67 6.11 10.16
CA ILE A 101 15.67 6.84 9.36
C ILE A 101 15.01 8.11 8.84
N THR A 102 15.62 9.26 9.13
CA THR A 102 15.11 10.60 8.78
C THR A 102 16.05 11.39 7.88
N GLU A 103 17.24 10.87 7.62
CA GLU A 103 18.27 11.54 6.82
C GLU A 103 19.22 10.52 6.17
N SER A 104 20.07 11.00 5.27
CA SER A 104 21.09 10.18 4.58
C SER A 104 20.50 8.92 3.91
N PHE A 105 19.42 9.09 3.17
CA PHE A 105 18.72 7.99 2.52
C PHE A 105 19.56 7.35 1.40
N GLY A 106 19.60 6.03 1.39
CA GLY A 106 20.19 5.20 0.34
C GLY A 106 19.17 4.83 -0.74
N ASP A 107 19.44 3.74 -1.47
CA ASP A 107 18.49 3.25 -2.46
C ASP A 107 17.29 2.58 -1.76
N VAL A 108 16.10 2.69 -2.34
CA VAL A 108 14.90 2.05 -1.78
C VAL A 108 15.02 0.52 -1.70
N GLU A 109 15.86 -0.10 -2.54
CA GLU A 109 16.13 -1.54 -2.51
C GLU A 109 16.76 -1.99 -1.18
N ASP A 110 17.48 -1.09 -0.50
CA ASP A 110 18.15 -1.36 0.78
C ASP A 110 17.16 -1.40 1.97
N TYR A 111 15.91 -0.98 1.75
CA TYR A 111 14.92 -0.86 2.82
C TYR A 111 13.86 -1.95 2.81
N PHE A 112 13.54 -2.46 4.00
CA PHE A 112 12.42 -3.38 4.23
C PHE A 112 11.51 -2.82 5.32
N GLY A 113 10.25 -2.53 5.00
CA GLY A 113 9.30 -1.94 5.95
C GLY A 113 8.39 -0.91 5.32
N ILE A 114 8.34 0.30 5.89
CA ILE A 114 7.44 1.38 5.47
C ILE A 114 8.26 2.61 5.09
N ILE A 115 7.86 3.27 4.01
CA ILE A 115 8.53 4.46 3.48
C ILE A 115 7.52 5.55 3.16
N GLN A 116 7.82 6.77 3.57
CA GLN A 116 7.12 7.96 3.13
C GLN A 116 8.00 8.66 2.07
N CYS A 117 7.49 8.81 0.86
CA CYS A 117 8.26 9.37 -0.25
C CYS A 117 7.39 10.12 -1.25
N ARG A 118 8.07 10.88 -2.11
CA ARG A 118 7.54 11.51 -3.31
C ARG A 118 7.99 10.73 -4.54
N VAL A 119 7.04 10.36 -5.38
CA VAL A 119 7.27 9.55 -6.58
C VAL A 119 6.60 10.19 -7.79
N ILE A 120 7.28 10.18 -8.93
CA ILE A 120 6.72 10.54 -10.24
C ILE A 120 6.36 9.25 -10.97
N PRO A 121 5.05 8.97 -11.20
CA PRO A 121 4.65 7.82 -11.99
C PRO A 121 5.08 7.95 -13.47
N PRO A 122 5.35 6.82 -14.16
CA PRO A 122 5.54 6.84 -15.61
C PRO A 122 4.25 7.27 -16.32
N ARG A 123 4.36 7.70 -17.58
CA ARG A 123 3.20 7.93 -18.44
C ARG A 123 2.72 6.59 -19.02
N ASN A 124 1.41 6.47 -19.24
CA ASN A 124 0.79 5.34 -19.97
C ASN A 124 1.04 3.93 -19.41
N LEU A 125 1.17 3.79 -18.09
CA LEU A 125 1.26 2.47 -17.46
C LEU A 125 -0.12 1.82 -17.36
N TYR A 126 -0.33 0.72 -18.07
CA TYR A 126 -1.63 0.03 -18.15
C TYR A 126 -2.18 -0.41 -16.79
N LEU A 127 -1.31 -0.90 -15.90
CA LEU A 127 -1.66 -1.25 -14.53
C LEU A 127 -0.81 -0.42 -13.55
N PRO A 128 -1.30 0.74 -13.10
CA PRO A 128 -0.59 1.55 -12.12
C PRO A 128 -0.37 0.76 -10.82
N VAL A 129 0.77 0.97 -10.17
CA VAL A 129 1.23 0.14 -9.05
C VAL A 129 0.77 0.69 -7.71
N LEU A 130 1.09 1.95 -7.44
CA LEU A 130 0.96 2.50 -6.10
C LEU A 130 -0.49 2.91 -5.78
N PRO A 131 -1.02 2.48 -4.62
CA PRO A 131 -2.30 2.95 -4.12
C PRO A 131 -2.22 4.42 -3.71
N TYR A 132 -3.30 5.16 -3.92
CA TYR A 132 -3.42 6.56 -3.55
C TYR A 132 -4.83 6.84 -3.04
N ARG A 133 -4.94 7.29 -1.79
CA ARG A 133 -6.21 7.75 -1.22
C ARG A 133 -6.45 9.18 -1.64
N CYS A 134 -7.53 9.43 -2.36
CA CYS A 134 -7.95 10.77 -2.71
C CYS A 134 -9.48 10.86 -2.71
N ARG A 135 -10.02 11.94 -2.14
CA ARG A 135 -11.47 12.13 -1.93
C ARG A 135 -12.15 10.94 -1.23
N LYS A 136 -11.50 10.38 -0.19
CA LYS A 136 -11.95 9.20 0.58
C LYS A 136 -12.07 7.90 -0.24
N LYS A 137 -11.59 7.87 -1.49
CA LYS A 137 -11.55 6.68 -2.35
C LYS A 137 -10.12 6.17 -2.50
N LEU A 138 -9.98 4.86 -2.59
CA LEU A 138 -8.73 4.21 -2.99
C LEU A 138 -8.65 4.18 -4.51
N MET A 139 -7.61 4.80 -5.06
CA MET A 139 -7.35 4.84 -6.50
C MET A 139 -5.91 4.39 -6.78
N PHE A 140 -5.62 4.13 -8.05
CA PHE A 140 -4.27 3.81 -8.53
C PHE A 140 -3.93 4.76 -9.70
N PRO A 141 -3.73 6.06 -9.45
CA PRO A 141 -3.53 7.05 -10.50
C PRO A 141 -2.05 7.14 -10.94
N LEU A 142 -1.84 7.69 -12.14
CA LEU A 142 -0.52 8.11 -12.64
C LEU A 142 -0.30 9.63 -12.54
N CYS A 143 -1.29 10.36 -12.02
CA CYS A 143 -1.25 11.80 -11.83
C CYS A 143 -2.10 12.19 -10.62
N ARG A 144 -1.47 12.84 -9.63
CA ARG A 144 -2.15 13.43 -8.46
C ARG A 144 -3.28 14.37 -8.88
N THR A 145 -2.98 15.36 -9.72
CA THR A 145 -3.97 16.39 -10.11
C THR A 145 -5.15 15.81 -10.90
N CYS A 146 -4.93 14.89 -11.84
CA CYS A 146 -6.05 14.22 -12.53
C CYS A 146 -6.92 13.41 -11.56
N ALA A 147 -6.32 12.71 -10.59
CA ALA A 147 -7.06 11.96 -9.59
C ALA A 147 -7.88 12.90 -8.68
N LEU A 148 -7.29 14.03 -8.31
CA LEU A 148 -7.94 15.06 -7.51
C LEU A 148 -9.09 15.71 -8.27
N LEU A 149 -8.89 16.12 -9.52
CA LEU A 149 -9.90 16.80 -10.33
C LEU A 149 -10.87 15.85 -11.03
N GLN A 150 -10.64 14.53 -10.96
CA GLN A 150 -11.42 13.48 -11.63
C GLN A 150 -11.49 13.66 -13.15
N LEU A 151 -10.38 14.11 -13.76
CA LEU A 151 -10.31 14.33 -15.21
C LEU A 151 -10.29 13.00 -15.98
N GLN A 152 -11.08 12.95 -17.05
CA GLN A 152 -11.14 11.82 -17.99
C GLN A 152 -10.40 12.09 -19.31
N THR A 153 -9.84 13.29 -19.47
CA THR A 153 -9.09 13.71 -20.66
C THR A 153 -7.62 13.28 -20.57
N PRO A 154 -6.91 13.20 -21.70
CA PRO A 154 -5.47 12.96 -21.71
C PRO A 154 -4.72 13.95 -20.80
N CYS A 155 -3.86 13.41 -19.93
CA CYS A 155 -3.15 14.19 -18.92
C CYS A 155 -2.04 15.05 -19.56
N THR A 156 -2.16 16.38 -19.45
CA THR A 156 -1.15 17.36 -19.88
C THR A 156 -0.30 17.92 -18.74
N HIS A 157 -0.60 17.55 -17.49
CA HIS A 157 0.12 18.02 -16.31
C HIS A 157 1.62 17.69 -16.37
N THR A 158 2.41 18.58 -15.76
CA THR A 158 3.84 18.44 -15.54
C THR A 158 4.17 17.30 -14.59
N ASP A 159 5.43 16.88 -14.55
CA ASP A 159 5.88 15.83 -13.62
C ASP A 159 5.65 16.20 -12.15
N ASP A 160 5.75 17.49 -11.83
CA ASP A 160 5.55 18.00 -10.48
C ASP A 160 4.09 17.89 -10.00
N GLU A 161 3.17 18.34 -10.86
CA GLU A 161 1.72 18.23 -10.66
C GLU A 161 1.26 16.76 -10.62
N ARG A 162 1.95 15.88 -11.35
CA ARG A 162 1.64 14.44 -11.39
C ARG A 162 2.14 13.69 -10.17
N ALA A 163 3.20 14.17 -9.52
CA ALA A 163 3.88 13.46 -8.46
C ALA A 163 2.94 13.06 -7.33
N LEU A 164 3.06 11.81 -6.87
CA LEU A 164 2.34 11.31 -5.72
C LEU A 164 3.24 11.46 -4.49
N VAL A 165 2.67 11.91 -3.39
CA VAL A 165 3.31 11.85 -2.07
C VAL A 165 2.45 10.95 -1.21
N GLY A 166 3.08 9.98 -0.55
CA GLY A 166 2.37 9.02 0.27
C GLY A 166 3.30 8.15 1.08
N THR A 167 2.67 7.31 1.88
CA THR A 167 3.31 6.32 2.74
C THR A 167 2.94 4.94 2.21
N TRP A 168 3.93 4.11 1.90
CA TRP A 168 3.75 2.78 1.28
C TRP A 168 4.65 1.76 1.94
N VAL A 169 4.35 0.47 1.73
CA VAL A 169 5.30 -0.60 2.06
C VAL A 169 6.46 -0.54 1.05
N THR A 170 7.70 -0.71 1.52
CA THR A 170 8.89 -0.57 0.66
C THR A 170 8.84 -1.51 -0.54
N GLU A 171 8.33 -2.72 -0.38
CA GLU A 171 8.16 -3.70 -1.46
C GLU A 171 7.24 -3.21 -2.60
N GLU A 172 6.20 -2.43 -2.29
CA GLU A 172 5.36 -1.80 -3.31
C GLU A 172 6.12 -0.71 -4.08
N VAL A 173 6.95 0.06 -3.38
CA VAL A 173 7.79 1.11 -3.99
C VAL A 173 8.90 0.51 -4.84
N LYS A 174 9.51 -0.60 -4.43
CA LYS A 174 10.46 -1.37 -5.26
C LYS A 174 9.80 -1.88 -6.54
N LEU A 175 8.58 -2.42 -6.44
CA LEU A 175 7.82 -2.81 -7.62
C LEU A 175 7.49 -1.59 -8.51
N ALA A 176 7.12 -0.47 -7.92
CA ALA A 176 6.85 0.76 -8.64
C ALA A 176 8.09 1.25 -9.39
N LYS A 177 9.26 1.27 -8.73
CA LYS A 177 10.57 1.58 -9.36
C LYS A 177 10.82 0.70 -10.58
N LYS A 178 10.64 -0.61 -10.45
CA LYS A 178 10.75 -1.59 -11.55
C LYS A 178 9.75 -1.35 -12.69
N LYS A 179 8.61 -0.71 -12.41
CA LYS A 179 7.60 -0.31 -13.40
C LYS A 179 7.80 1.10 -13.95
N GLY A 180 8.92 1.76 -13.64
CA GLY A 180 9.29 3.06 -14.20
C GLY A 180 8.89 4.27 -13.36
N TYR A 181 8.47 4.07 -12.10
CA TYR A 181 8.27 5.19 -11.18
C TYR A 181 9.63 5.74 -10.75
N ARG A 182 9.75 7.06 -10.71
CA ARG A 182 10.95 7.76 -10.22
C ARG A 182 10.70 8.26 -8.80
N ILE A 183 11.46 7.75 -7.83
CA ILE A 183 11.45 8.29 -6.47
C ILE A 183 12.27 9.59 -6.49
N THR A 184 11.66 10.72 -6.20
CA THR A 184 12.34 12.04 -6.24
C THR A 184 12.77 12.52 -4.87
N HIS A 185 12.09 12.06 -3.81
CA HIS A 185 12.40 12.48 -2.45
C HIS A 185 11.91 11.42 -1.47
N ILE A 186 12.70 11.15 -0.42
CA ILE A 186 12.32 10.29 0.69
C ILE A 186 12.24 11.18 1.92
N TYR A 187 11.12 11.12 2.64
CA TYR A 187 10.89 11.93 3.83
C TYR A 187 11.30 11.17 5.09
N GLU A 188 10.94 9.89 5.17
CA GLU A 188 11.22 9.04 6.33
C GLU A 188 11.06 7.56 5.97
N VAL A 189 11.84 6.69 6.62
CA VAL A 189 11.78 5.24 6.46
C VAL A 189 11.73 4.55 7.82
N TYR A 190 10.79 3.63 7.99
CA TYR A 190 10.77 2.66 9.09
C TYR A 190 11.31 1.34 8.56
N HIS A 191 12.60 1.11 8.82
CA HIS A 191 13.32 -0.06 8.33
C HIS A 191 13.36 -1.17 9.38
N PHE A 192 12.93 -2.37 9.02
CA PHE A 192 12.99 -3.56 9.86
C PHE A 192 14.17 -4.43 9.43
N GLN A 193 15.14 -4.58 10.32
CA GLN A 193 16.33 -5.43 10.10
C GLN A 193 15.97 -6.92 10.02
N ALA A 194 14.95 -7.33 10.79
CA ALA A 194 14.52 -8.72 10.89
C ALA A 194 13.21 -8.97 10.14
N SER A 195 13.13 -10.14 9.52
CA SER A 195 11.94 -10.60 8.81
C SER A 195 11.70 -12.09 9.03
N THR A 196 10.47 -12.54 8.78
CA THR A 196 10.11 -13.96 8.89
C THR A 196 9.04 -14.36 7.88
N THR A 197 9.02 -15.64 7.49
CA THR A 197 7.97 -16.24 6.66
C THR A 197 7.08 -17.22 7.43
N SER A 198 7.30 -17.36 8.75
CA SER A 198 6.62 -18.34 9.59
C SER A 198 5.65 -17.73 10.60
N LEU A 199 5.52 -16.39 10.64
CA LEU A 199 4.76 -15.66 11.67
C LEU A 199 3.34 -16.22 11.87
N PHE A 200 2.63 -16.50 10.78
CA PHE A 200 1.27 -17.06 10.83
C PHE A 200 1.17 -18.47 10.27
N ARG A 201 2.30 -19.11 9.91
CA ARG A 201 2.30 -20.37 9.16
C ARG A 201 1.53 -21.47 9.90
N SER A 202 1.90 -21.74 11.16
CA SER A 202 1.26 -22.79 11.97
C SER A 202 -0.23 -22.54 12.19
N TYR A 203 -0.62 -21.28 12.43
CA TYR A 203 -2.02 -20.88 12.56
C TYR A 203 -2.79 -21.16 11.26
N ILE A 204 -2.27 -20.72 10.11
CA ILE A 204 -2.93 -20.95 8.82
C ILE A 204 -3.01 -22.45 8.48
N ASP A 205 -1.95 -23.22 8.78
CA ASP A 205 -1.94 -24.68 8.57
C ASP A 205 -3.04 -25.40 9.34
N LEU A 206 -3.23 -25.03 10.61
CA LEU A 206 -4.29 -25.58 11.45
C LEU A 206 -5.68 -25.34 10.82
N PHE A 207 -6.00 -24.10 10.44
CA PHE A 207 -7.32 -23.78 9.89
C PHE A 207 -7.53 -24.31 8.47
N LEU A 208 -6.47 -24.41 7.65
CA LEU A 208 -6.55 -25.05 6.33
C LEU A 208 -6.81 -26.55 6.45
N LYS A 209 -6.19 -27.22 7.42
CA LYS A 209 -6.46 -28.63 7.74
C LYS A 209 -7.92 -28.82 8.12
N ILE A 210 -8.43 -28.06 9.11
CA ILE A 210 -9.84 -28.13 9.55
C ILE A 210 -10.79 -27.90 8.37
N LYS A 211 -10.53 -26.88 7.55
CA LYS A 211 -11.33 -26.58 6.35
C LYS A 211 -11.36 -27.76 5.38
N GLN A 212 -10.21 -28.38 5.14
CA GLN A 212 -10.10 -29.51 4.20
C GLN A 212 -10.82 -30.75 4.73
N GLU A 213 -10.68 -31.06 6.02
CA GLU A 213 -11.33 -32.21 6.66
C GLU A 213 -12.86 -32.02 6.74
N SER A 214 -13.34 -30.79 6.90
CA SER A 214 -14.78 -30.48 6.95
C SER A 214 -15.46 -30.46 5.57
N SER A 215 -14.70 -30.38 4.48
CA SER A 215 -15.26 -30.22 3.12
C SER A 215 -15.80 -31.52 2.51
N GLY A 216 -15.60 -32.66 3.18
CA GLY A 216 -15.95 -33.98 2.65
C GLY A 216 -15.08 -34.42 1.48
N TRP A 217 -15.41 -35.58 0.91
CA TRP A 217 -14.71 -36.15 -0.25
C TRP A 217 -15.30 -35.62 -1.56
N PRO A 218 -14.48 -35.34 -2.58
CA PRO A 218 -14.98 -35.09 -3.93
C PRO A 218 -15.82 -36.27 -4.45
N SER A 219 -16.82 -35.99 -5.29
CA SER A 219 -17.78 -36.99 -5.77
C SER A 219 -17.13 -38.12 -6.59
N ASP A 220 -15.98 -37.87 -7.22
CA ASP A 220 -15.18 -38.84 -7.97
C ASP A 220 -14.29 -39.74 -7.08
N ARG A 221 -14.24 -39.50 -5.76
CA ARG A 221 -13.34 -40.17 -4.81
C ARG A 221 -14.09 -41.14 -3.90
N VAL A 222 -14.70 -42.15 -4.52
CA VAL A 222 -15.56 -43.14 -3.85
C VAL A 222 -14.75 -44.25 -3.17
N THR A 223 -13.71 -44.77 -3.83
CA THR A 223 -12.86 -45.88 -3.33
C THR A 223 -11.76 -45.40 -2.38
N SER A 224 -11.31 -46.29 -1.49
CA SER A 224 -10.19 -46.05 -0.58
C SER A 224 -8.91 -45.61 -1.30
N GLU A 225 -8.59 -46.22 -2.43
CA GLU A 225 -7.41 -45.93 -3.26
C GLU A 225 -7.47 -44.53 -3.84
N ALA A 226 -8.63 -44.13 -4.38
CA ALA A 226 -8.85 -42.78 -4.91
C ALA A 226 -8.74 -41.70 -3.83
N ARG A 227 -9.18 -42.00 -2.59
CA ARG A 227 -9.02 -41.11 -1.43
C ARG A 227 -7.57 -40.98 -0.99
N LEU A 228 -6.81 -42.08 -0.94
CA LEU A 228 -5.37 -42.05 -0.65
C LEU A 228 -4.61 -41.27 -1.72
N GLN A 229 -4.95 -41.45 -3.00
CA GLN A 229 -4.36 -40.68 -4.09
C GLN A 229 -4.66 -39.19 -3.95
N TYR A 230 -5.88 -38.83 -3.56
CA TYR A 230 -6.26 -37.44 -3.30
C TYR A 230 -5.43 -36.82 -2.16
N ILE A 231 -5.20 -37.56 -1.07
CA ILE A 231 -4.34 -37.10 0.04
C ILE A 231 -2.93 -36.82 -0.45
N ARG A 232 -2.29 -37.76 -1.18
CA ARG A 232 -0.93 -37.56 -1.71
C ARG A 232 -0.84 -36.33 -2.61
N GLN A 233 -1.80 -36.16 -3.53
CA GLN A 233 -1.86 -34.99 -4.41
C GLN A 233 -2.06 -33.69 -3.63
N TYR A 234 -2.82 -33.74 -2.54
CA TYR A 234 -3.02 -32.58 -1.67
C TYR A 234 -1.72 -32.21 -0.93
N GLU A 235 -0.99 -33.18 -0.39
CA GLU A 235 0.28 -32.98 0.31
C GLU A 235 1.38 -32.43 -0.62
N GLU A 236 1.48 -32.98 -1.83
CA GLU A 236 2.39 -32.46 -2.87
C GLU A 236 2.06 -31.00 -3.21
N ARG A 237 0.77 -30.66 -3.32
CA ARG A 237 0.32 -29.29 -3.60
C ARG A 237 0.50 -28.36 -2.43
N ALA A 238 0.27 -28.82 -1.20
CA ALA A 238 0.48 -28.03 0.02
C ALA A 238 1.96 -27.71 0.25
N SER A 239 2.86 -28.53 -0.30
CA SER A 239 4.30 -28.30 -0.34
C SER A 239 4.71 -27.29 -1.43
N SER A 240 3.82 -27.00 -2.39
CA SER A 240 4.03 -25.96 -3.40
C SER A 240 3.69 -24.58 -2.85
N SER A 241 4.62 -23.63 -2.98
CA SER A 241 4.38 -22.25 -2.56
C SER A 241 3.42 -21.49 -3.48
N ARG A 242 2.96 -22.04 -4.62
CA ARG A 242 2.10 -21.30 -5.57
C ARG A 242 0.63 -21.26 -5.13
N PRO A 243 -0.06 -20.11 -5.20
CA PRO A 243 -1.46 -20.03 -4.82
C PRO A 243 -2.35 -20.75 -5.83
N LYS A 244 -3.40 -21.40 -5.34
CA LYS A 244 -4.40 -22.08 -6.19
C LYS A 244 -5.18 -21.03 -6.99
N LYS A 245 -5.23 -21.21 -8.31
CA LYS A 245 -6.03 -20.39 -9.23
C LYS A 245 -7.14 -21.25 -9.84
N TYR A 246 -8.38 -20.80 -9.74
CA TYR A 246 -9.47 -21.35 -10.56
C TYR A 246 -9.64 -20.51 -11.82
N ARG A 247 -9.94 -21.18 -12.94
CA ARG A 247 -10.29 -20.53 -14.21
C ARG A 247 -11.70 -20.96 -14.59
N LYS A 248 -12.57 -20.01 -14.89
CA LYS A 248 -13.88 -20.24 -15.52
C LYS A 248 -13.97 -19.39 -16.78
N THR A 249 -14.53 -19.94 -17.85
CA THR A 249 -14.89 -19.17 -19.06
C THR A 249 -16.30 -18.64 -18.86
N LEU A 250 -16.51 -17.35 -19.13
CA LEU A 250 -17.81 -16.70 -19.13
C LEU A 250 -18.09 -16.29 -20.57
N VAL A 251 -19.21 -16.78 -21.11
CA VAL A 251 -19.75 -16.34 -22.41
C VAL A 251 -20.88 -15.37 -22.09
N VAL A 252 -20.85 -14.19 -22.69
CA VAL A 252 -21.92 -13.19 -22.56
C VAL A 252 -22.60 -13.07 -23.93
N ASP A 253 -23.68 -13.81 -24.10
CA ASP A 253 -24.52 -13.72 -25.30
C ASP A 253 -25.48 -12.52 -25.18
N LEU A 254 -25.59 -11.74 -26.25
CA LEU A 254 -26.57 -10.66 -26.34
C LEU A 254 -27.95 -11.24 -26.70
N PRO A 255 -29.06 -10.72 -26.15
CA PRO A 255 -30.35 -10.86 -26.80
C PRO A 255 -30.30 -10.05 -28.10
N ASN A 256 -30.62 -10.72 -29.22
CA ASN A 256 -30.81 -10.07 -30.53
C ASN A 256 -31.82 -8.92 -30.48
#